data_AF-A0A2V5UWS6-F1
#
_entry.id   AF-A0A2V5UWS6-F1
#
_cell.length_a   1.000
_cell.length_b   1.000
_cell.length_c   1.000
_cell.angle_alpha   90.00
_cell.angle_beta   90.00
_cell.angle_gamma   90.00
#
_symmetry.space_group_name_H-M   'P 1'
#
loop_
_entity.id
_entity.type
_entity.pdbx_description
1 polymer ?
#
loop_
_entity_poly.entity_id
_entity_poly.type
_entity_poly.pdbx_seq_one_letter_code
_entity_poly.pdbx_strand_id
1 'polypeptide(L)'
;MRADPVFAVVVTIASSLALLGCHERAAVSRVDPNGPVEVVIPEHGAYTGAFMDFGDEEDDVTLEMIEDFETMVGKHQAIIASSSYWGEQSFPTDNLNVIWRHGSLPLVFWSPWDKPYEEDRGPGKFNLNEIIAGTWDGYIDKWADAARGFGHPLIVVFGVEMNGTWFPWSGAYYGGAEWDKERNNWKGPETFRTAYRHVVDRVRARGASNIKWMFHTNNYPYPYETWNCAPAYYPGSDYVDWLGLSVYGQQYKDEPNPDIPSLVDWPLDERRWARQSCLD
;
A
#
# COMPACT_ATOMS: atom_id res chain seq x y z
N MET A 1 21.97 -81.12 56.82
CA MET A 1 21.11 -81.57 55.71
C MET A 1 19.86 -80.74 55.74
N ARG A 2 19.67 -79.88 54.74
CA ARG A 2 18.47 -79.05 54.55
C ARG A 2 17.68 -79.64 53.40
N ALA A 3 16.37 -79.75 53.61
CA ALA A 3 15.38 -79.64 52.57
C ALA A 3 14.21 -78.90 53.22
N ASP A 4 13.67 -77.89 52.54
CA ASP A 4 12.32 -77.39 52.75
C ASP A 4 11.92 -76.49 51.56
N PRO A 5 10.61 -76.30 51.31
CA PRO A 5 10.06 -76.47 49.98
C PRO A 5 9.61 -75.17 49.30
N VAL A 6 9.19 -75.35 48.06
CA VAL A 6 8.77 -74.34 47.08
C VAL A 6 7.41 -73.74 47.44
N PHE A 7 7.30 -72.40 47.37
CA PHE A 7 6.06 -71.67 47.10
C PHE A 7 6.35 -70.47 46.20
N ALA A 8 5.47 -70.25 45.23
CA ALA A 8 5.60 -69.32 44.12
C ALA A 8 5.23 -67.87 44.49
N VAL A 9 5.88 -66.89 43.83
CA VAL A 9 5.40 -65.50 43.75
C VAL A 9 5.48 -65.03 42.30
N VAL A 10 4.32 -64.53 41.83
CA VAL A 10 4.07 -63.90 40.53
C VAL A 10 4.65 -62.50 40.51
N VAL A 11 5.38 -62.13 39.46
CA VAL A 11 5.74 -60.74 39.14
C VAL A 11 5.15 -60.40 37.78
N THR A 12 4.16 -59.51 37.79
CA THR A 12 3.55 -58.87 36.63
C THR A 12 4.54 -57.90 35.99
N ILE A 13 4.89 -58.11 34.72
CA ILE A 13 5.65 -57.15 33.92
C ILE A 13 4.64 -56.31 33.12
N ALA A 14 4.49 -55.04 33.48
CA ALA A 14 3.75 -54.06 32.69
C ALA A 14 4.66 -53.57 31.54
N SER A 15 4.25 -53.84 30.30
CA SER A 15 4.92 -53.33 29.10
C SER A 15 4.41 -51.93 28.77
N SER A 16 5.23 -50.91 28.98
CA SER A 16 5.02 -49.56 28.45
C SER A 16 5.78 -49.42 27.13
N LEU A 17 5.05 -49.45 26.00
CA LEU A 17 5.57 -49.03 24.70
C LEU A 17 5.74 -47.50 24.72
N ALA A 18 6.99 -47.03 24.73
CA ALA A 18 7.30 -45.63 24.42
C ALA A 18 7.31 -45.44 22.90
N LEU A 19 6.32 -44.73 22.37
CA LEU A 19 6.30 -44.24 21.00
C LEU A 19 7.30 -43.08 20.89
N LEU A 20 8.48 -43.35 20.33
CA LEU A 20 9.41 -42.32 19.87
C LEU A 20 8.88 -41.70 18.58
N GLY A 21 8.08 -40.65 18.71
CA GLY A 21 7.72 -39.78 17.59
C GLY A 21 8.94 -39.00 17.13
N CYS A 22 9.43 -39.29 15.91
CA CYS A 22 10.39 -38.43 15.23
C CYS A 22 9.68 -37.11 14.89
N HIS A 23 9.89 -36.08 15.71
CA HIS A 23 9.59 -34.70 15.28
C HIS A 23 10.68 -34.28 14.29
N GLU A 24 10.36 -34.34 13.00
CA GLU A 24 11.08 -33.59 11.99
C GLU A 24 10.84 -32.11 12.31
N ARG A 25 11.81 -31.47 12.99
CA ARG A 25 11.84 -30.01 13.07
C ARG A 25 12.06 -29.54 11.65
N ALA A 26 10.99 -29.10 10.99
CA ALA A 26 11.10 -28.31 9.77
C ALA A 26 12.10 -27.20 10.07
N ALA A 27 13.27 -27.26 9.43
CA ALA A 27 14.24 -26.19 9.53
C ALA A 27 13.55 -24.96 8.93
N VAL A 28 13.21 -23.98 9.77
CA VAL A 28 12.82 -22.67 9.28
C VAL A 28 14.02 -22.20 8.46
N SER A 29 13.88 -22.18 7.14
CA SER A 29 14.90 -21.66 6.25
C SER A 29 15.22 -20.26 6.74
N ARG A 30 16.48 -19.99 7.08
CA ARG A 30 16.91 -18.63 7.38
C ARG A 30 16.59 -17.81 6.16
N VAL A 31 15.58 -16.95 6.26
CA VAL A 31 15.25 -15.97 5.22
C VAL A 31 16.48 -15.09 5.08
N ASP A 32 17.05 -15.03 3.88
CA ASP A 32 18.08 -14.06 3.58
C ASP A 32 17.41 -12.68 3.58
N PRO A 33 17.71 -11.78 4.53
CA PRO A 33 17.12 -10.45 4.56
C PRO A 33 17.48 -9.61 3.32
N ASN A 34 18.46 -10.04 2.52
CA ASN A 34 18.85 -9.40 1.27
C ASN A 34 18.43 -10.20 0.02
N GLY A 35 17.69 -11.30 0.20
CA GLY A 35 17.15 -12.08 -0.91
C GLY A 35 16.06 -11.31 -1.68
N PRO A 36 15.74 -11.72 -2.92
CA PRO A 36 14.59 -11.17 -3.62
C PRO A 36 13.31 -11.43 -2.82
N VAL A 37 12.57 -10.36 -2.49
CA VAL A 37 11.32 -10.44 -1.75
C VAL A 37 10.16 -10.23 -2.71
N GLU A 38 9.24 -11.19 -2.71
CA GLU A 38 7.96 -11.10 -3.40
C GLU A 38 6.86 -10.91 -2.35
N VAL A 39 5.96 -9.96 -2.58
CA VAL A 39 4.79 -9.77 -1.71
C VAL A 39 3.77 -10.84 -2.05
N VAL A 40 3.61 -11.81 -1.16
CA VAL A 40 2.72 -12.97 -1.37
C VAL A 40 1.35 -12.65 -0.79
N ILE A 41 0.28 -12.81 -1.57
CA ILE A 41 -1.07 -12.68 -1.02
C ILE A 41 -1.28 -13.81 0.01
N PRO A 42 -1.56 -13.50 1.28
CA PRO A 42 -1.70 -14.55 2.29
C PRO A 42 -2.90 -15.44 1.96
N GLU A 43 -2.70 -16.77 1.97
CA GLU A 43 -3.80 -17.73 1.78
C GLU A 43 -4.88 -17.61 2.87
N HIS A 44 -4.48 -17.14 4.05
CA HIS A 44 -5.35 -16.90 5.20
C HIS A 44 -5.00 -15.59 5.91
N GLY A 45 -6.03 -14.81 6.25
CA GLY A 45 -5.89 -13.54 6.96
C GLY A 45 -5.53 -12.37 6.04
N ALA A 46 -4.91 -11.35 6.62
CA ALA A 46 -4.47 -10.15 5.92
C ALA A 46 -3.17 -9.64 6.54
N TYR A 47 -2.36 -8.94 5.73
CA TYR A 47 -1.26 -8.14 6.25
C TYR A 47 -1.80 -7.01 7.12
N THR A 48 -1.16 -6.78 8.26
CA THR A 48 -1.36 -5.57 9.06
C THR A 48 -0.38 -4.50 8.61
N GLY A 49 -0.82 -3.26 8.62
CA GLY A 49 0.03 -2.13 8.37
C GLY A 49 -0.45 -0.88 9.07
N ALA A 50 0.45 0.09 9.20
CA ALA A 50 0.20 1.33 9.92
C ALA A 50 0.87 2.53 9.25
N PHE A 51 0.18 3.66 9.32
CA PHE A 51 0.74 5.00 9.19
C PHE A 51 0.76 5.56 10.61
N MET A 52 1.94 5.92 11.12
CA MET A 52 2.12 6.22 12.55
C MET A 52 2.50 7.68 12.82
N ASP A 53 2.89 8.42 11.79
CA ASP A 53 3.16 9.85 11.90
C ASP A 53 1.89 10.67 11.70
N PHE A 54 1.74 11.70 12.52
CA PHE A 54 0.67 12.69 12.47
C PHE A 54 1.22 14.12 12.55
N GLY A 55 2.52 14.30 12.27
CA GLY A 55 3.15 15.60 12.11
C GLY A 55 2.72 16.29 10.83
N ASP A 56 3.03 17.59 10.69
CA ASP A 56 2.57 18.43 9.57
C ASP A 56 3.03 17.91 8.19
N GLU A 57 4.15 17.18 8.14
CA GLU A 57 4.73 16.63 6.91
C GLU A 57 4.38 15.13 6.72
N GLU A 58 3.89 14.47 7.77
CA GLU A 58 3.53 13.04 7.76
C GLU A 58 4.62 12.12 7.15
N ASP A 59 5.87 12.52 7.25
CA ASP A 59 7.02 11.88 6.63
C ASP A 59 8.10 11.48 7.65
N ASP A 60 7.83 11.52 8.95
CA ASP A 60 8.77 11.03 9.96
C ASP A 60 8.56 9.54 10.27
N VAL A 61 9.63 8.74 10.20
CA VAL A 61 9.59 7.33 10.62
C VAL A 61 10.80 6.99 11.49
N THR A 62 10.55 6.66 12.75
CA THR A 62 11.58 6.23 13.70
C THR A 62 11.35 4.80 14.17
N LEU A 63 12.42 4.09 14.54
CA LEU A 63 12.31 2.73 15.08
C LEU A 63 11.49 2.71 16.37
N GLU A 64 11.67 3.71 17.24
CA GLU A 64 10.92 3.85 18.50
C GLU A 64 9.41 3.96 18.26
N MET A 65 9.00 4.79 17.28
CA MET A 65 7.58 4.94 16.92
C MET A 65 6.97 3.61 16.46
N ILE A 66 7.71 2.83 15.67
CA ILE A 66 7.26 1.52 15.20
C ILE A 66 7.13 0.54 16.37
N GLU A 67 8.18 0.41 17.20
CA GLU A 67 8.21 -0.54 18.32
C GLU A 67 7.14 -0.20 19.39
N ASP A 68 6.90 1.08 19.66
CA ASP A 68 5.87 1.54 20.59
C ASP A 68 4.46 1.23 20.07
N PHE A 69 4.19 1.48 18.78
CA PHE A 69 2.91 1.16 18.18
C PHE A 69 2.65 -0.35 18.18
N GLU A 70 3.64 -1.15 17.79
CA GLU A 70 3.53 -2.61 17.80
C GLU A 70 3.33 -3.18 19.20
N THR A 71 3.99 -2.60 20.20
CA THR A 71 3.78 -2.93 21.61
C THR A 71 2.35 -2.60 22.04
N MET A 72 1.82 -1.44 21.64
CA MET A 72 0.46 -1.00 21.95
C MET A 72 -0.60 -1.95 21.37
N VAL A 73 -0.46 -2.32 20.10
CA VAL A 73 -1.44 -3.16 19.40
C VAL A 73 -1.18 -4.66 19.55
N GLY A 74 -0.01 -5.04 20.08
CA GLY A 74 0.41 -6.43 20.30
C GLY A 74 0.66 -7.21 19.00
N LYS A 75 1.00 -6.53 17.89
CA LYS A 75 1.14 -7.16 16.57
C LYS A 75 2.13 -6.42 15.66
N HIS A 76 2.95 -7.19 14.95
CA HIS A 76 3.86 -6.71 13.90
C HIS A 76 3.11 -6.06 12.73
N GLN A 77 3.59 -4.93 12.24
CA GLN A 77 3.11 -4.26 11.04
C GLN A 77 3.94 -4.72 9.84
N ALA A 78 3.34 -5.56 9.00
CA ALA A 78 3.97 -6.06 7.80
C ALA A 78 4.19 -4.95 6.75
N ILE A 79 3.36 -3.91 6.75
CA ILE A 79 3.46 -2.75 5.86
C ILE A 79 3.50 -1.48 6.70
N ILE A 80 4.46 -0.60 6.45
CA ILE A 80 4.53 0.70 7.13
C ILE A 80 4.48 1.79 6.07
N ALA A 81 3.55 2.72 6.24
CA ALA A 81 3.32 3.82 5.33
C ALA A 81 3.98 5.12 5.82
N SER A 82 4.45 5.93 4.87
CA SER A 82 4.88 7.31 5.11
C SER A 82 4.67 8.17 3.85
N SER A 83 4.63 9.49 4.02
CA SER A 83 4.54 10.42 2.90
C SER A 83 5.90 10.68 2.24
N SER A 84 5.88 11.12 0.98
CA SER A 84 7.02 11.68 0.26
C SER A 84 6.51 12.76 -0.70
N TYR A 85 6.73 14.02 -0.33
CA TYR A 85 6.26 15.16 -1.12
C TYR A 85 7.28 15.61 -2.16
N TRP A 86 6.79 15.97 -3.34
CA TRP A 86 7.65 16.47 -4.43
C TRP A 86 8.33 17.79 -4.06
N GLY A 87 7.72 18.60 -3.18
CA GLY A 87 8.30 19.82 -2.63
C GLY A 87 9.69 19.64 -2.02
N GLU A 88 9.92 18.49 -1.37
CA GLU A 88 11.19 18.15 -0.72
C GLU A 88 12.30 17.76 -1.71
N GLN A 89 11.95 17.54 -2.98
CA GLN A 89 12.89 17.26 -4.07
C GLN A 89 13.86 16.10 -3.78
N SER A 90 13.45 15.14 -2.95
CA SER A 90 14.27 14.05 -2.44
C SER A 90 13.55 12.70 -2.50
N PHE A 91 14.33 11.62 -2.34
CA PHE A 91 13.83 10.26 -2.14
C PHE A 91 13.97 9.94 -0.63
N PRO A 92 12.94 9.37 0.04
CA PRO A 92 12.89 9.22 1.51
C PRO A 92 13.78 8.07 2.01
N THR A 93 15.08 8.12 1.72
CA THR A 93 16.04 7.04 1.94
C THR A 93 16.09 6.58 3.39
N ASP A 94 16.07 7.52 4.33
CA ASP A 94 16.24 7.22 5.75
C ASP A 94 15.01 6.47 6.30
N ASN A 95 13.81 6.96 6.02
CA ASN A 95 12.55 6.30 6.40
C ASN A 95 12.48 4.87 5.83
N LEU A 96 12.77 4.72 4.54
CA LEU A 96 12.70 3.43 3.87
C LEU A 96 13.71 2.43 4.44
N ASN A 97 14.91 2.90 4.82
CA ASN A 97 15.89 2.06 5.48
C ASN A 97 15.46 1.66 6.89
N VAL A 98 14.82 2.54 7.66
CA VAL A 98 14.27 2.22 8.99
C VAL A 98 13.20 1.14 8.85
N ILE A 99 12.22 1.34 7.96
CA ILE A 99 11.12 0.41 7.72
C ILE A 99 11.64 -0.96 7.26
N TRP A 100 12.55 -0.98 6.28
CA TRP A 100 13.08 -2.22 5.74
C TRP A 100 13.90 -3.01 6.77
N ARG A 101 14.77 -2.31 7.52
CA ARG A 101 15.60 -2.96 8.57
C ARG A 101 14.77 -3.46 9.74
N HIS A 102 13.61 -2.85 10.00
CA HIS A 102 12.63 -3.34 10.96
C HIS A 102 11.96 -4.66 10.49
N GLY A 103 12.05 -5.00 9.19
CA GLY A 103 11.43 -6.20 8.63
C GLY A 103 10.00 -5.96 8.12
N SER A 104 9.69 -4.72 7.77
CA SER A 104 8.41 -4.30 7.21
C SER A 104 8.58 -3.85 5.75
N LEU A 105 7.55 -4.00 4.94
CA LEU A 105 7.51 -3.50 3.56
C LEU A 105 7.13 -2.02 3.56
N PRO A 106 7.94 -1.13 2.97
CA PRO A 106 7.56 0.28 2.88
C PRO A 106 6.44 0.53 1.88
N LEU A 107 5.49 1.39 2.25
CA LEU A 107 4.50 2.00 1.36
C LEU A 107 4.72 3.51 1.37
N VAL A 108 4.89 4.11 0.19
CA VAL A 108 5.14 5.55 0.05
C VAL A 108 3.97 6.23 -0.65
N PHE A 109 3.36 7.21 0.02
CA PHE A 109 2.47 8.16 -0.63
C PHE A 109 3.32 9.24 -1.32
N TRP A 110 3.60 9.02 -2.60
CA TRP A 110 4.45 9.90 -3.40
C TRP A 110 3.61 10.96 -4.10
N SER A 111 3.53 12.13 -3.47
CA SER A 111 2.50 13.12 -3.73
C SER A 111 3.08 14.37 -4.41
N PRO A 112 2.57 14.78 -5.59
CA PRO A 112 2.99 16.00 -6.29
C PRO A 112 2.45 17.26 -5.58
N TRP A 113 2.92 17.49 -4.36
CA TRP A 113 2.53 18.58 -3.47
C TRP A 113 3.74 19.42 -3.05
N ASP A 114 3.50 20.70 -2.75
CA ASP A 114 4.51 21.63 -2.25
C ASP A 114 3.97 22.41 -1.05
N LYS A 115 4.88 22.91 -0.21
CA LYS A 115 4.53 23.79 0.91
C LYS A 115 3.95 25.13 0.39
N PRO A 116 2.96 25.72 1.07
CA PRO A 116 2.22 25.15 2.20
C PRO A 116 1.26 24.03 1.72
N TYR A 117 1.21 22.94 2.49
CA TYR A 117 0.37 21.77 2.22
C TYR A 117 -1.13 22.10 2.47
N GLU A 118 -1.67 22.96 1.62
CA GLU A 118 -3.06 23.42 1.66
C GLU A 118 -3.97 22.51 0.83
N GLU A 119 -5.00 21.97 1.47
CA GLU A 119 -6.07 21.22 0.82
C GLU A 119 -7.09 22.15 0.12
N ASP A 120 -8.01 21.53 -0.64
CA ASP A 120 -9.10 22.17 -1.38
C ASP A 120 -8.64 23.24 -2.37
N ARG A 121 -7.39 23.11 -2.84
CA ARG A 121 -6.78 24.04 -3.78
C ARG A 121 -6.01 23.31 -4.86
N GLY A 122 -6.25 23.69 -6.11
CA GLY A 122 -5.51 23.18 -7.25
C GLY A 122 -5.77 23.98 -8.53
N PRO A 123 -4.96 23.74 -9.59
CA PRO A 123 -3.76 22.93 -9.57
C PRO A 123 -2.59 23.62 -8.82
N GLY A 124 -1.67 22.82 -8.28
CA GLY A 124 -0.48 23.30 -7.56
C GLY A 124 0.75 23.50 -8.46
N LYS A 125 1.93 23.72 -7.85
CA LYS A 125 3.22 23.83 -8.57
C LYS A 125 3.53 22.60 -9.41
N PHE A 126 3.31 21.41 -8.87
CA PHE A 126 3.52 20.14 -9.56
C PHE A 126 2.25 19.71 -10.30
N ASN A 127 1.70 20.59 -11.14
CA ASN A 127 0.44 20.30 -11.82
C ASN A 127 0.58 19.17 -12.85
N LEU A 128 -0.48 18.39 -13.03
CA LEU A 128 -0.45 17.20 -13.88
C LEU A 128 -0.13 17.49 -15.36
N ASN A 129 -0.54 18.66 -15.88
CA ASN A 129 -0.24 19.04 -17.26
C ASN A 129 1.27 19.28 -17.47
N GLU A 130 1.94 19.90 -16.50
CA GLU A 130 3.40 20.07 -16.53
C GLU A 130 4.15 18.76 -16.36
N ILE A 131 3.62 17.83 -15.54
CA ILE A 131 4.17 16.48 -15.41
C ILE A 131 4.09 15.77 -16.77
N ILE A 132 2.93 15.79 -17.43
CA ILE A 132 2.73 15.20 -18.76
C ILE A 132 3.63 15.86 -19.82
N ALA A 133 3.86 17.16 -19.72
CA ALA A 133 4.74 17.90 -20.62
C ALA A 133 6.24 17.64 -20.39
N GLY A 134 6.59 16.89 -19.34
CA GLY A 134 7.96 16.52 -19.00
C GLY A 134 8.74 17.58 -18.20
N THR A 135 8.08 18.63 -17.72
CA THR A 135 8.72 19.70 -16.92
C THR A 135 9.43 19.13 -15.68
N TRP A 136 8.84 18.08 -15.09
CA TRP A 136 9.31 17.46 -13.85
C TRP A 136 10.10 16.16 -14.07
N ASP A 137 10.42 15.79 -15.32
CA ASP A 137 11.15 14.55 -15.65
C ASP A 137 12.49 14.44 -14.96
N GLY A 138 13.21 15.57 -14.81
CA GLY A 138 14.50 15.59 -14.12
C GLY A 138 14.40 15.26 -12.63
N TYR A 139 13.28 15.60 -11.98
CA TYR A 139 13.01 15.20 -10.59
C TYR A 139 12.62 13.72 -10.52
N ILE A 140 11.68 13.30 -11.37
CA ILE A 140 11.21 11.90 -11.45
C ILE A 140 12.39 10.95 -11.69
N ASP A 141 13.30 11.29 -12.59
CA ASP A 141 14.47 10.47 -12.90
C ASP A 141 15.43 10.33 -11.71
N LYS A 142 15.68 11.42 -10.98
CA LYS A 142 16.53 11.40 -9.79
C LYS A 142 15.91 10.57 -8.68
N TRP A 143 14.60 10.72 -8.48
CA TRP A 143 13.85 9.92 -7.51
C TRP A 143 13.92 8.44 -7.89
N ALA A 144 13.73 8.10 -9.17
CA ALA A 144 13.83 6.74 -9.67
C ALA A 144 15.25 6.14 -9.57
N ASP A 145 16.29 6.93 -9.82
CA ASP A 145 17.67 6.50 -9.63
C ASP A 145 17.97 6.16 -8.17
N ALA A 146 17.42 6.96 -7.23
CA ALA A 146 17.53 6.69 -5.79
C ALA A 146 16.71 5.46 -5.37
N ALA A 147 15.49 5.30 -5.90
CA ALA A 147 14.66 4.12 -5.68
C ALA A 147 15.34 2.83 -6.17
N ARG A 148 15.98 2.86 -7.33
CA ARG A 148 16.83 1.76 -7.82
C ARG A 148 18.01 1.51 -6.88
N GLY A 149 18.63 2.58 -6.38
CA GLY A 149 19.75 2.51 -5.43
C GLY A 149 19.37 1.94 -4.07
N PHE A 150 18.14 2.16 -3.60
CA PHE A 150 17.60 1.55 -2.39
C PHE A 150 17.57 0.03 -2.48
N GLY A 151 17.29 -0.53 -3.67
CA GLY A 151 17.53 -1.94 -3.97
C GLY A 151 16.59 -2.95 -3.29
N HIS A 152 15.69 -2.51 -2.41
CA HIS A 152 14.68 -3.34 -1.76
C HIS A 152 13.28 -3.04 -2.30
N PRO A 153 12.32 -3.99 -2.19
CA PRO A 153 10.95 -3.74 -2.62
C PRO A 153 10.27 -2.64 -1.81
N LEU A 154 9.42 -1.87 -2.49
CA LEU A 154 8.54 -0.87 -1.89
C LEU A 154 7.24 -0.76 -2.70
N ILE A 155 6.16 -0.38 -2.04
CA ILE A 155 4.90 0.01 -2.68
C ILE A 155 4.91 1.52 -2.83
N VAL A 156 4.50 2.02 -3.99
CA VAL A 156 4.39 3.47 -4.26
C VAL A 156 2.98 3.79 -4.73
N VAL A 157 2.38 4.79 -4.09
CA VAL A 157 1.11 5.41 -4.47
C VAL A 157 1.41 6.79 -5.04
N PHE A 158 1.25 6.97 -6.36
CA PHE A 158 1.34 8.30 -6.97
C PHE A 158 -0.03 8.97 -6.98
N GLY A 159 -0.14 10.15 -6.36
CA GLY A 159 -1.35 10.96 -6.38
C GLY A 159 -2.58 10.26 -5.80
N VAL A 160 -2.53 9.97 -4.49
CA VAL A 160 -3.61 9.29 -3.74
C VAL A 160 -4.94 10.04 -3.84
N GLU A 161 -6.06 9.31 -3.84
CA GLU A 161 -7.41 9.90 -3.74
C GLU A 161 -7.74 10.97 -4.79
N MET A 162 -7.22 10.82 -6.00
CA MET A 162 -7.44 11.74 -7.12
C MET A 162 -8.92 11.97 -7.49
N ASN A 163 -9.81 11.10 -7.01
CA ASN A 163 -11.27 11.20 -7.14
C ASN A 163 -11.94 12.02 -6.03
N GLY A 164 -11.18 12.78 -5.24
CA GLY A 164 -11.66 13.81 -4.32
C GLY A 164 -11.61 15.23 -4.90
N THR A 165 -11.63 16.22 -4.00
CA THR A 165 -11.35 17.63 -4.31
C THR A 165 -10.29 18.26 -3.42
N TRP A 166 -9.77 17.54 -2.44
CA TRP A 166 -8.87 18.10 -1.43
C TRP A 166 -7.43 18.22 -1.93
N PHE A 167 -6.97 17.35 -2.84
CA PHE A 167 -5.60 17.40 -3.33
C PHE A 167 -5.42 18.11 -4.68
N PRO A 168 -4.28 18.78 -4.94
CA PRO A 168 -4.04 19.55 -6.18
C PRO A 168 -3.90 18.69 -7.45
N TRP A 169 -3.79 17.37 -7.31
CA TRP A 169 -3.84 16.39 -8.43
C TRP A 169 -5.24 15.80 -8.66
N SER A 170 -6.26 16.24 -7.93
CA SER A 170 -7.63 15.76 -8.09
C SER A 170 -8.16 16.08 -9.48
N GLY A 171 -8.83 15.13 -10.14
CA GLY A 171 -9.31 15.31 -11.52
C GLY A 171 -10.28 16.48 -11.69
N ALA A 172 -10.95 16.90 -10.62
CA ALA A 172 -11.79 18.10 -10.56
C ALA A 172 -11.04 19.37 -11.01
N TYR A 173 -9.73 19.48 -10.74
CA TYR A 173 -8.91 20.63 -11.13
C TYR A 173 -8.38 20.56 -12.57
N TYR A 174 -8.60 19.45 -13.28
CA TYR A 174 -8.08 19.21 -14.63
C TYR A 174 -9.19 19.02 -15.66
N GLY A 175 -10.24 19.82 -15.51
CA GLY A 175 -11.41 19.83 -16.39
C GLY A 175 -12.52 18.89 -15.96
N GLY A 176 -12.32 18.03 -14.95
CA GLY A 176 -13.37 17.19 -14.35
C GLY A 176 -14.29 16.53 -15.38
N ALA A 177 -15.57 16.92 -15.36
CA ALA A 177 -16.64 16.47 -16.26
C ALA A 177 -16.57 16.98 -17.70
N GLU A 178 -15.57 17.76 -18.09
CA GLU A 178 -15.42 18.19 -19.48
C GLU A 178 -15.14 16.98 -20.37
N TRP A 179 -15.94 16.82 -21.44
CA TRP A 179 -15.75 15.73 -22.40
C TRP A 179 -14.65 16.06 -23.41
N ASP A 180 -13.64 15.19 -23.48
CA ASP A 180 -12.64 15.17 -24.55
C ASP A 180 -13.14 14.29 -25.70
N LYS A 181 -13.50 14.94 -26.81
CA LYS A 181 -13.98 14.24 -28.02
C LYS A 181 -12.86 13.47 -28.73
N GLU A 182 -11.62 13.93 -28.64
CA GLU A 182 -10.49 13.30 -29.32
C GLU A 182 -10.10 12.00 -28.61
N ARG A 183 -10.17 12.01 -27.27
CA ARG A 183 -9.89 10.84 -26.44
C ARG A 183 -11.12 10.00 -26.11
N ASN A 184 -12.32 10.48 -26.47
CA ASN A 184 -13.60 9.87 -26.14
C ASN A 184 -13.70 9.53 -24.64
N ASN A 185 -13.30 10.48 -23.79
CA ASN A 185 -13.23 10.32 -22.35
C ASN A 185 -13.41 11.66 -21.60
N TRP A 186 -13.58 11.62 -20.29
CA TRP A 186 -13.60 12.81 -19.44
C TRP A 186 -12.20 13.37 -19.22
N LYS A 187 -12.02 14.69 -19.31
CA LYS A 187 -10.70 15.34 -19.23
C LYS A 187 -10.01 15.16 -17.89
N GLY A 188 -10.71 15.31 -16.77
CA GLY A 188 -10.12 15.20 -15.44
C GLY A 188 -9.43 13.85 -15.21
N PRO A 189 -10.18 12.74 -15.29
CA PRO A 189 -9.62 11.40 -15.16
C PRO A 189 -8.59 11.06 -16.22
N GLU A 190 -8.78 11.49 -17.46
CA GLU A 190 -7.82 11.24 -18.53
C GLU A 190 -6.48 11.95 -18.31
N THR A 191 -6.51 13.16 -17.74
CA THR A 191 -5.30 13.91 -17.37
C THR A 191 -4.54 13.16 -16.29
N PHE A 192 -5.22 12.70 -15.24
CA PHE A 192 -4.59 11.90 -14.19
C PHE A 192 -4.01 10.58 -14.73
N ARG A 193 -4.76 9.84 -15.55
CA ARG A 193 -4.27 8.60 -16.19
C ARG A 193 -3.01 8.84 -17.00
N THR A 194 -2.99 9.92 -17.78
CA THR A 194 -1.84 10.26 -18.62
C THR A 194 -0.63 10.60 -17.77
N ALA A 195 -0.81 11.39 -16.69
CA ALA A 195 0.27 11.72 -15.76
C ALA A 195 0.79 10.49 -15.01
N TYR A 196 -0.11 9.63 -14.51
CA TYR A 196 0.26 8.39 -13.82
C TYR A 196 1.12 7.50 -14.73
N ARG A 197 0.67 7.25 -15.97
CA ARG A 197 1.43 6.46 -16.94
C ARG A 197 2.80 7.06 -17.23
N HIS A 198 2.85 8.38 -17.45
CA HIS A 198 4.10 9.10 -17.69
C HIS A 198 5.09 8.91 -16.53
N VAL A 199 4.67 9.13 -15.29
CA VAL A 199 5.50 8.93 -14.10
C VAL A 199 6.02 7.50 -14.01
N VAL A 200 5.15 6.51 -14.15
CA VAL A 200 5.53 5.09 -14.06
C VAL A 200 6.49 4.70 -15.18
N ASP A 201 6.25 5.15 -16.42
CA ASP A 201 7.11 4.86 -17.56
C ASP A 201 8.50 5.47 -17.38
N ARG A 202 8.58 6.71 -16.88
CA ARG A 202 9.85 7.37 -16.53
C ARG A 202 10.62 6.57 -15.48
N VAL A 203 9.97 6.21 -14.38
CA VAL A 203 10.60 5.45 -13.29
C VAL A 203 11.08 4.08 -13.76
N ARG A 204 10.28 3.38 -14.56
CA ARG A 204 10.65 2.09 -15.18
C ARG A 204 11.79 2.24 -16.19
N ALA A 205 11.82 3.32 -16.97
CA ALA A 205 12.92 3.60 -17.89
C ALA A 205 14.27 3.85 -17.17
N ARG A 206 14.23 4.27 -15.90
CA ARG A 206 15.41 4.31 -15.02
C ARG A 206 15.74 2.97 -14.39
N GLY A 207 14.99 1.90 -14.65
CA GLY A 207 15.29 0.56 -14.14
C GLY A 207 14.99 0.36 -12.64
N ALA A 208 14.15 1.21 -12.05
CA ALA A 208 13.63 1.02 -10.69
C ALA A 208 12.53 -0.07 -10.66
N SER A 209 12.91 -1.31 -10.95
CA SER A 209 12.00 -2.46 -11.02
C SER A 209 11.61 -3.02 -9.65
N ASN A 210 12.16 -2.47 -8.57
CA ASN A 210 11.85 -2.82 -7.19
C ASN A 210 10.55 -2.18 -6.67
N ILE A 211 9.92 -1.30 -7.45
CA ILE A 211 8.66 -0.64 -7.08
C ILE A 211 7.46 -1.49 -7.50
N LYS A 212 6.51 -1.64 -6.57
CA LYS A 212 5.13 -2.07 -6.83
C LYS A 212 4.20 -0.87 -6.86
N TRP A 213 3.45 -0.71 -7.93
CA TRP A 213 2.59 0.45 -8.13
C TRP A 213 1.19 0.19 -7.60
N MET A 214 0.74 1.06 -6.69
CA MET A 214 -0.62 1.03 -6.16
C MET A 214 -1.45 2.17 -6.78
N PHE A 215 -2.62 1.82 -7.30
CA PHE A 215 -3.66 2.77 -7.69
C PHE A 215 -4.63 2.91 -6.52
N HIS A 216 -4.63 4.08 -5.87
CA HIS A 216 -5.33 4.28 -4.60
C HIS A 216 -6.36 5.40 -4.71
N THR A 217 -7.63 5.08 -4.46
CA THR A 217 -8.75 6.04 -4.55
C THR A 217 -9.42 6.26 -3.21
N ASN A 218 -10.16 7.36 -3.07
CA ASN A 218 -11.15 7.44 -1.99
C ASN A 218 -12.28 6.45 -2.28
N ASN A 219 -12.85 5.82 -1.25
CA ASN A 219 -13.92 4.83 -1.45
C ASN A 219 -15.14 5.42 -2.15
N TYR A 220 -15.52 6.64 -1.81
CA TYR A 220 -16.58 7.36 -2.49
C TYR A 220 -16.02 8.59 -3.21
N PRO A 221 -16.29 8.75 -4.51
CA PRO A 221 -15.80 9.92 -5.21
C PRO A 221 -16.50 11.19 -4.70
N TYR A 222 -15.74 12.27 -4.63
CA TYR A 222 -16.25 13.61 -4.36
C TYR A 222 -15.76 14.56 -5.46
N PRO A 223 -16.65 15.13 -6.29
CA PRO A 223 -18.11 14.96 -6.29
C PRO A 223 -18.52 13.55 -6.73
N TYR A 224 -19.73 13.14 -6.31
CA TYR A 224 -20.31 11.83 -6.67
C TYR A 224 -20.92 11.87 -8.07
N GLU A 225 -20.07 11.76 -9.11
CA GLU A 225 -20.45 11.88 -10.52
C GLU A 225 -19.83 10.77 -11.36
N THR A 226 -20.43 10.46 -12.53
CA THR A 226 -19.99 9.36 -13.42
C THR A 226 -18.56 9.50 -13.90
N TRP A 227 -18.11 10.73 -14.15
CA TRP A 227 -16.74 10.99 -14.57
C TRP A 227 -15.74 10.74 -13.45
N ASN A 228 -16.15 10.84 -12.19
CA ASN A 228 -15.23 10.88 -11.05
C ASN A 228 -15.01 9.51 -10.40
N CYS A 229 -15.51 8.44 -11.00
CA CYS A 229 -15.43 7.09 -10.44
C CYS A 229 -14.01 6.53 -10.48
N ALA A 230 -13.63 5.74 -9.47
CA ALA A 230 -12.32 5.09 -9.44
C ALA A 230 -11.92 4.41 -10.77
N PRO A 231 -12.78 3.64 -11.45
CA PRO A 231 -12.46 3.06 -12.75
C PRO A 231 -12.13 4.07 -13.86
N ALA A 232 -12.70 5.28 -13.82
CA ALA A 232 -12.44 6.33 -14.81
C ALA A 232 -11.01 6.85 -14.74
N TYR A 233 -10.35 6.72 -13.57
CA TYR A 233 -8.96 7.09 -13.33
C TYR A 233 -7.97 5.93 -13.51
N TYR A 234 -8.45 4.70 -13.73
CA TYR A 234 -7.58 3.52 -13.77
C TYR A 234 -6.61 3.57 -14.97
N PRO A 235 -5.28 3.53 -14.76
CA PRO A 235 -4.30 3.67 -15.83
C PRO A 235 -4.10 2.38 -16.64
N GLY A 236 -4.68 1.25 -16.22
CA GLY A 236 -4.59 -0.05 -16.89
C GLY A 236 -3.70 -1.04 -16.14
N SER A 237 -3.89 -2.33 -16.40
CA SER A 237 -3.21 -3.43 -15.70
C SER A 237 -1.70 -3.42 -15.85
N ASP A 238 -1.18 -2.87 -16.96
CA ASP A 238 0.26 -2.78 -17.19
C ASP A 238 0.94 -1.77 -16.26
N TYR A 239 0.17 -0.90 -15.58
CA TYR A 239 0.67 0.18 -14.74
C TYR A 239 0.40 -0.02 -13.24
N VAL A 240 -0.37 -1.05 -12.86
CA VAL A 240 -0.86 -1.23 -11.49
C VAL A 240 -0.62 -2.65 -11.02
N ASP A 241 0.08 -2.79 -9.91
CA ASP A 241 0.26 -4.06 -9.18
C ASP A 241 -0.80 -4.23 -8.07
N TRP A 242 -1.25 -3.12 -7.43
CA TRP A 242 -2.17 -3.13 -6.27
C TRP A 242 -3.31 -2.13 -6.44
N LEU A 243 -4.51 -2.49 -5.98
CA LEU A 243 -5.61 -1.55 -5.77
C LEU A 243 -5.64 -1.12 -4.31
N GLY A 244 -5.69 0.17 -4.06
CA GLY A 244 -5.81 0.79 -2.75
C GLY A 244 -7.12 1.56 -2.61
N LEU A 245 -7.64 1.62 -1.38
CA LEU A 245 -8.86 2.33 -1.08
C LEU A 245 -8.74 3.02 0.28
N SER A 246 -8.99 4.32 0.33
CA SER A 246 -9.18 5.01 1.60
C SER A 246 -10.60 4.84 2.06
N VAL A 247 -10.73 4.33 3.28
CA VAL A 247 -12.00 3.96 3.89
C VAL A 247 -12.01 4.49 5.31
N TYR A 248 -12.90 5.46 5.56
CA TYR A 248 -13.13 6.02 6.88
C TYR A 248 -14.48 5.54 7.42
N GLY A 249 -14.49 5.13 8.69
CA GLY A 249 -15.71 4.79 9.43
C GLY A 249 -16.44 6.05 9.90
N GLN A 250 -16.97 6.03 11.13
CA GLN A 250 -17.56 7.23 11.73
C GLN A 250 -16.51 8.36 11.87
N GLN A 251 -16.71 9.50 11.20
CA GLN A 251 -15.79 10.64 11.28
C GLN A 251 -16.31 11.73 12.21
N TYR A 252 -17.63 11.93 12.27
CA TYR A 252 -18.27 12.86 13.20
C TYR A 252 -19.13 12.15 14.24
N LYS A 253 -19.25 12.76 15.43
CA LYS A 253 -20.00 12.20 16.58
C LYS A 253 -21.44 11.84 16.24
N ASP A 254 -22.05 12.57 15.32
CA ASP A 254 -23.46 12.44 14.96
C ASP A 254 -23.68 11.56 13.72
N GLU A 255 -22.63 10.95 13.18
CA GLU A 255 -22.72 9.99 12.08
C GLU A 255 -22.92 8.56 12.56
N PRO A 256 -23.62 7.71 11.78
CA PRO A 256 -23.62 6.28 12.02
C PRO A 256 -22.21 5.70 11.88
N ASN A 257 -21.92 4.60 12.59
CA ASN A 257 -20.70 3.84 12.39
C ASN A 257 -20.96 2.69 11.40
N PRO A 258 -20.59 2.82 10.11
CA PRO A 258 -20.82 1.79 9.11
C PRO A 258 -19.95 0.56 9.37
N ASP A 259 -20.41 -0.61 8.91
CA ASP A 259 -19.58 -1.81 8.87
C ASP A 259 -18.62 -1.77 7.67
N ILE A 260 -17.54 -2.56 7.72
CA ILE A 260 -16.55 -2.57 6.62
C ILE A 260 -17.19 -2.91 5.27
N PRO A 261 -18.07 -3.94 5.13
CA PRO A 261 -18.71 -4.25 3.85
C PRO A 261 -19.43 -3.04 3.23
N SER A 262 -20.21 -2.27 4.00
CA SER A 262 -20.90 -1.09 3.46
C SER A 262 -19.96 0.02 2.96
N LEU A 263 -18.70 0.02 3.40
CA LEU A 263 -17.69 0.98 2.94
C LEU A 263 -16.89 0.51 1.71
N VAL A 264 -16.86 -0.80 1.43
CA VAL A 264 -15.99 -1.40 0.40
C VAL A 264 -16.72 -2.13 -0.72
N ASP A 265 -17.92 -2.65 -0.48
CA ASP A 265 -18.67 -3.42 -1.49
C ASP A 265 -19.05 -2.56 -2.70
N TRP A 266 -19.50 -1.34 -2.44
CA TRP A 266 -19.88 -0.40 -3.51
C TRP A 266 -18.70 -0.02 -4.42
N PRO A 267 -17.53 0.43 -3.92
CA PRO A 267 -16.40 0.77 -4.79
C PRO A 267 -15.74 -0.43 -5.48
N LEU A 268 -15.90 -1.64 -4.92
CA LEU A 268 -15.32 -2.87 -5.47
C LEU A 268 -16.27 -3.66 -6.38
N ASP A 269 -17.50 -3.18 -6.64
CA ASP A 269 -18.43 -3.85 -7.55
C ASP A 269 -17.87 -3.91 -8.98
N GLU A 270 -17.55 -5.12 -9.45
CA GLU A 270 -16.99 -5.40 -10.77
C GLU A 270 -17.79 -4.77 -11.92
N ARG A 271 -19.11 -4.62 -11.76
CA ARG A 271 -19.97 -4.02 -12.79
C ARG A 271 -19.63 -2.55 -13.02
N ARG A 272 -19.18 -1.84 -11.98
CA ARG A 272 -18.74 -0.44 -12.07
C ARG A 272 -17.41 -0.34 -12.77
N TRP A 273 -16.49 -1.25 -12.48
CA TRP A 273 -15.21 -1.36 -13.17
C TRP A 273 -15.36 -1.69 -14.65
N ALA A 274 -16.31 -2.57 -14.99
CA ALA A 274 -16.64 -2.90 -16.38
C ALA A 274 -17.26 -1.71 -17.16
N ARG A 275 -18.09 -0.89 -16.50
CA ARG A 275 -18.79 0.25 -17.13
C ARG A 275 -18.05 1.59 -17.03
N GLN A 276 -17.05 1.66 -16.17
CA GLN A 276 -16.39 2.89 -15.76
C GLN A 276 -17.35 3.97 -15.23
N SER A 277 -18.35 3.57 -14.43
CA SER A 277 -19.42 4.47 -13.93
C SER A 277 -19.86 4.13 -12.50
N CYS A 278 -20.26 5.17 -11.75
CA CYS A 278 -20.81 5.15 -10.39
C CYS A 278 -22.34 5.23 -10.38
N LEU A 279 -22.93 5.63 -11.51
CA LEU A 279 -24.38 5.67 -11.69
C LEU A 279 -24.79 4.42 -12.49
N ASP A 280 -25.92 3.84 -12.09
CA ASP A 280 -26.47 2.60 -12.65
C ASP A 280 -27.19 2.80 -13.99
#